data_AF-A0A177L2T2-F1
#
_entry.id   AF-A0A177L2T2-F1
#
_cell.length_a   1.000
_cell.length_b   1.000
_cell.length_c   1.000
_cell.angle_alpha   90.00
_cell.angle_beta   90.00
_cell.angle_gamma   90.00
#
_symmetry.space_group_name_H-M   'P 1'
#
loop_
_entity.id
_entity.type
_entity.pdbx_description
1 polymer ?
#
loop_
_entity_poly.entity_id
_entity_poly.type
_entity_poly.pdbx_seq_one_letter_code
_entity_poly.pdbx_strand_id
1 'polypeptide(L)'
;MNKKAKVLSPLLLGLTLVITGCNTNTQDTQSEQKQEQPQKETQNEAQITELQPLNMMTLQITFTEPLLEEDVNTENLENIKKNFGFDNDMSIVNVPRLKTGTESTYIVPVTIQKPGTTYTVSYKGEEKQSFEASKEKINIRQTKQVTNDTFEIESFKEDGVTDYANIIEAYRADRGDLAFQVDNENKDENGKQYQVISSLRDRVVTMTSDKGEKITANYVPFTQAADGRQAPKFRLPEGQILTPGTEYTVTSDWATIKSPTFTAEEIAPLTIKSAEAIDSKSFQITVDKDPGMELFAGRKVQLKGDDGRSIEAQYRFSSRKGPVGIFDVLNDKTLQSGVKYTVVPMNNWATADHVSLIAK
;
A
#
# COMPACT_ATOMS: atom_id res chain seq x y z
N MET A 1 -36.12 -42.01 24.35
CA MET A 1 -36.22 -41.82 25.81
C MET A 1 -34.81 -41.66 26.33
N ASN A 2 -34.57 -40.62 27.12
CA ASN A 2 -33.87 -40.83 28.37
C ASN A 2 -32.38 -41.22 28.37
N LYS A 3 -31.79 -40.95 29.53
CA LYS A 3 -30.94 -41.84 30.32
C LYS A 3 -29.82 -42.61 29.60
N LYS A 4 -28.62 -42.39 30.14
CA LYS A 4 -27.59 -43.39 30.42
C LYS A 4 -27.95 -44.84 30.04
N ALA A 5 -27.14 -45.43 29.17
CA ALA A 5 -26.77 -46.83 29.26
C ALA A 5 -25.35 -47.00 28.68
N LYS A 6 -24.42 -47.47 29.52
CA LYS A 6 -23.25 -48.25 29.09
C LYS A 6 -23.77 -49.56 28.52
N VAL A 7 -23.12 -50.13 27.50
CA VAL A 7 -22.75 -51.56 27.41
C VAL A 7 -21.79 -51.80 26.23
N LEU A 8 -20.69 -52.47 26.59
CA LEU A 8 -19.78 -53.39 25.88
C LEU A 8 -19.71 -53.48 24.33
N SER A 9 -18.46 -53.45 23.86
CA SER A 9 -17.98 -54.13 22.64
C SER A 9 -17.99 -55.67 22.79
N PRO A 10 -18.06 -56.40 21.67
CA PRO A 10 -16.90 -57.18 21.18
C PRO A 10 -16.69 -56.94 19.66
N LEU A 11 -15.48 -56.83 19.09
CA LEU A 11 -14.33 -57.75 18.96
C LEU A 11 -14.59 -58.97 18.05
N LEU A 12 -13.65 -59.13 17.09
CA LEU A 12 -13.39 -60.23 16.14
C LEU A 12 -14.18 -60.24 14.82
N LEU A 13 -13.62 -60.59 13.66
CA LEU A 13 -12.25 -60.79 13.12
C LEU A 13 -12.47 -61.24 11.65
N GLY A 14 -11.57 -60.96 10.71
CA GLY A 14 -11.63 -61.65 9.41
C GLY A 14 -10.80 -61.06 8.26
N LEU A 15 -9.48 -61.23 8.33
CA LEU A 15 -8.55 -61.37 7.19
C LEU A 15 -9.11 -62.42 6.18
N THR A 16 -8.85 -62.48 4.86
CA THR A 16 -7.66 -62.18 4.02
C THR A 16 -7.90 -62.56 2.54
N LEU A 17 -7.11 -61.94 1.62
CA LEU A 17 -6.48 -62.47 0.37
C LEU A 17 -7.41 -62.98 -0.77
N VAL A 18 -7.09 -62.89 -2.07
CA VAL A 18 -5.88 -63.36 -2.78
C VAL A 18 -5.71 -62.63 -4.14
N ILE A 19 -4.45 -62.52 -4.56
CA ILE A 19 -3.89 -61.89 -5.78
C ILE A 19 -3.98 -62.88 -6.98
N THR A 20 -3.74 -62.36 -8.19
CA THR A 20 -3.01 -62.97 -9.34
C THR A 20 -3.83 -63.33 -10.61
N GLY A 21 -3.35 -62.85 -11.77
CA GLY A 21 -3.54 -63.52 -13.06
C GLY A 21 -3.51 -62.62 -14.30
N CYS A 22 -2.41 -62.63 -15.06
CA CYS A 22 -2.17 -61.90 -16.31
C CYS A 22 -2.58 -62.66 -17.60
N ASN A 23 -2.68 -61.91 -18.71
CA ASN A 23 -2.45 -62.22 -20.15
C ASN A 23 -3.50 -63.11 -20.91
N THR A 24 -3.84 -62.93 -22.20
CA THR A 24 -3.25 -62.21 -23.37
C THR A 24 -4.23 -62.15 -24.57
N ASN A 25 -3.97 -61.24 -25.53
CA ASN A 25 -4.43 -61.13 -26.95
C ASN A 25 -5.82 -60.51 -27.17
N THR A 26 -6.06 -59.55 -28.08
CA THR A 26 -5.49 -59.27 -29.42
C THR A 26 -5.74 -57.79 -29.80
N GLN A 27 -4.89 -57.21 -30.64
CA GLN A 27 -5.03 -55.89 -31.29
C GLN A 27 -6.32 -55.80 -32.13
N ASP A 28 -7.03 -54.66 -32.08
CA ASP A 28 -7.06 -53.67 -33.17
C ASP A 28 -8.23 -52.67 -33.05
N THR A 29 -7.97 -51.46 -33.59
CA THR A 29 -8.90 -50.42 -34.07
C THR A 29 -9.58 -49.44 -33.08
N GLN A 30 -8.97 -48.25 -33.02
CA GLN A 30 -9.57 -46.90 -33.17
C GLN A 30 -11.03 -46.68 -32.77
N SER A 31 -11.23 -45.81 -31.78
CA SER A 31 -12.13 -44.64 -31.91
C SER A 31 -11.87 -43.65 -30.78
N GLU A 32 -11.73 -42.38 -31.16
CA GLU A 32 -11.55 -41.23 -30.27
C GLU A 32 -12.72 -41.12 -29.28
N GLN A 33 -12.41 -41.08 -27.98
CA GLN A 33 -13.30 -40.51 -26.98
C GLN A 33 -12.58 -39.32 -26.34
N LYS A 34 -12.99 -38.12 -26.74
CA LYS A 34 -12.81 -36.89 -25.97
C LYS A 34 -13.28 -37.16 -24.54
N GLN A 35 -12.35 -37.23 -23.60
CA GLN A 35 -12.68 -36.97 -22.21
C GLN A 35 -12.94 -35.46 -22.09
N GLU A 36 -14.21 -35.10 -22.10
CA GLU A 36 -14.66 -33.85 -21.48
C GLU A 36 -14.18 -33.88 -20.03
N GLN A 37 -13.16 -33.07 -19.73
CA GLN A 37 -12.88 -32.71 -18.35
C GLN A 37 -14.15 -32.04 -17.79
N PRO A 38 -14.55 -32.35 -16.55
CA PRO A 38 -15.66 -31.66 -15.94
C PRO A 38 -15.31 -30.18 -15.88
N GLN A 39 -16.11 -29.39 -16.60
CA GLN A 39 -16.15 -27.95 -16.49
C GLN A 39 -16.19 -27.61 -15.00
N LYS A 40 -15.08 -27.02 -14.53
CA LYS A 40 -14.98 -26.39 -13.22
C LYS A 40 -16.25 -25.55 -13.08
N GLU A 41 -17.07 -25.82 -12.07
CA GLU A 41 -18.16 -24.92 -11.71
C GLU A 41 -17.54 -23.52 -11.67
N THR A 42 -17.95 -22.68 -12.63
CA THR A 42 -17.63 -21.26 -12.64
C THR A 42 -18.13 -20.75 -11.31
N GLN A 43 -17.21 -20.55 -10.37
CA GLN A 43 -17.46 -19.68 -9.23
C GLN A 43 -18.08 -18.42 -9.81
N ASN A 44 -19.14 -17.94 -9.16
CA ASN A 44 -19.70 -16.63 -9.44
C ASN A 44 -18.54 -15.62 -9.45
N GLU A 45 -18.13 -15.20 -10.65
CA GLU A 45 -17.04 -14.26 -10.84
C GLU A 45 -17.69 -12.90 -11.04
N ALA A 46 -17.38 -11.99 -10.13
CA ALA A 46 -17.91 -10.64 -10.14
C ALA A 46 -17.65 -9.95 -11.50
N GLN A 47 -18.69 -9.46 -12.16
CA GLN A 47 -18.58 -8.81 -13.46
C GLN A 47 -18.66 -7.29 -13.31
N ILE A 48 -17.89 -6.55 -14.11
CA ILE A 48 -17.94 -5.08 -14.12
C ILE A 48 -19.28 -4.63 -14.72
N THR A 49 -20.07 -3.88 -13.94
CA THR A 49 -21.36 -3.31 -14.38
C THR A 49 -21.30 -1.81 -14.62
N GLU A 50 -20.40 -1.11 -13.93
CA GLU A 50 -20.20 0.33 -14.08
C GLU A 50 -18.72 0.66 -13.94
N LEU A 51 -18.25 1.59 -14.76
CA LEU A 51 -16.87 2.02 -14.80
C LEU A 51 -16.79 3.53 -14.99
N GLN A 52 -16.26 4.22 -13.98
CA GLN A 52 -16.16 5.67 -13.98
C GLN A 52 -14.73 6.14 -13.66
N PRO A 53 -14.05 6.85 -14.58
CA PRO A 53 -12.76 7.45 -14.30
C PRO A 53 -12.95 8.74 -13.48
N LEU A 54 -12.64 8.70 -12.19
CA LEU A 54 -12.88 9.83 -11.26
C LEU A 54 -11.89 10.98 -11.46
N ASN A 55 -10.64 10.65 -11.73
CA ASN A 55 -9.54 11.58 -12.00
C ASN A 55 -8.41 10.83 -12.70
N MET A 56 -7.33 11.54 -13.05
CA MET A 56 -6.19 10.99 -13.78
C MET A 56 -5.51 9.76 -13.14
N MET A 57 -5.82 9.38 -11.90
CA MET A 57 -5.17 8.24 -11.23
C MET A 57 -6.13 7.28 -10.54
N THR A 58 -7.45 7.43 -10.74
CA THR A 58 -8.46 6.70 -9.98
C THR A 58 -9.63 6.29 -10.85
N LEU A 59 -10.02 5.03 -10.76
CA LEU A 59 -11.28 4.50 -11.27
C LEU A 59 -12.23 4.21 -10.11
N GLN A 60 -13.53 4.36 -10.35
CA GLN A 60 -14.59 3.76 -9.56
C GLN A 60 -15.18 2.64 -10.40
N ILE A 61 -15.23 1.43 -9.83
CA ILE A 61 -15.72 0.24 -10.53
C ILE A 61 -16.81 -0.40 -9.68
N THR A 62 -17.99 -0.59 -10.26
CA THR A 62 -19.08 -1.36 -9.65
C THR A 62 -19.12 -2.74 -10.27
N PHE A 63 -19.28 -3.76 -9.42
CA PHE A 63 -19.41 -5.15 -9.83
C PHE A 63 -20.81 -5.71 -9.57
N THR A 64 -21.17 -6.82 -10.20
CA THR A 64 -22.43 -7.56 -9.96
C THR A 64 -22.56 -8.07 -8.53
N GLU A 65 -21.44 -8.39 -7.88
CA GLU A 65 -21.34 -8.87 -6.52
C GLU A 65 -20.03 -8.34 -5.86
N PRO A 66 -19.90 -8.37 -4.53
CA PRO A 66 -18.67 -7.95 -3.86
C PRO A 66 -17.46 -8.79 -4.32
N LEU A 67 -16.28 -8.16 -4.40
CA LEU A 67 -15.03 -8.87 -4.65
C LEU A 67 -14.72 -9.83 -3.50
N LEU A 68 -14.10 -10.97 -3.82
CA LEU A 68 -13.67 -11.93 -2.81
C LEU A 68 -12.56 -11.33 -1.93
N GLU A 69 -12.42 -11.82 -0.71
CA GLU A 69 -11.40 -11.35 0.24
C GLU A 69 -9.97 -11.41 -0.35
N GLU A 70 -9.67 -12.47 -1.10
CA GLU A 70 -8.38 -12.65 -1.78
C GLU A 70 -8.09 -11.56 -2.84
N ASP A 71 -9.15 -10.98 -3.43
CA ASP A 71 -9.07 -9.94 -4.46
C ASP A 71 -8.89 -8.53 -3.89
N VAL A 72 -8.96 -8.38 -2.57
CA VAL A 72 -8.76 -7.12 -1.85
C VAL A 72 -7.75 -7.22 -0.71
N ASN A 73 -7.05 -8.36 -0.59
CA ASN A 73 -6.01 -8.58 0.41
C ASN A 73 -4.73 -7.79 0.07
N THR A 74 -4.32 -6.89 0.98
CA THR A 74 -3.15 -6.02 0.81
C THR A 74 -1.82 -6.74 0.64
N GLU A 75 -1.70 -7.97 1.10
CA GLU A 75 -0.50 -8.79 0.99
C GLU A 75 -0.34 -9.41 -0.41
N ASN A 76 -1.41 -9.43 -1.21
CA ASN A 76 -1.49 -10.14 -2.49
C ASN A 76 -1.56 -9.22 -3.71
N LEU A 77 -1.12 -7.96 -3.62
CA LEU A 77 -1.26 -6.98 -4.70
C LEU A 77 -0.77 -7.50 -6.06
N GLU A 78 0.36 -8.20 -6.12
CA GLU A 78 0.90 -8.71 -7.39
C GLU A 78 0.02 -9.78 -8.04
N ASN A 79 -0.75 -10.54 -7.27
CA ASN A 79 -1.74 -11.46 -7.81
C ASN A 79 -3.03 -10.72 -8.20
N ILE A 80 -3.48 -9.76 -7.38
CA ILE A 80 -4.66 -8.94 -7.69
C ILE A 80 -4.45 -8.16 -9.00
N LYS A 81 -3.25 -7.63 -9.24
CA LYS A 81 -2.91 -6.98 -10.52
C LYS A 81 -3.19 -7.87 -11.73
N LYS A 82 -2.92 -9.18 -11.63
CA LYS A 82 -3.16 -10.14 -12.73
C LYS A 82 -4.63 -10.39 -12.99
N ASN A 83 -5.49 -10.15 -12.00
CA ASN A 83 -6.94 -10.26 -12.18
C ASN A 83 -7.49 -9.09 -13.01
N PHE A 84 -6.77 -7.97 -13.13
CA PHE A 84 -7.16 -6.85 -13.99
C PHE A 84 -6.38 -6.87 -15.30
N GLY A 85 -7.07 -7.15 -16.41
CA GLY A 85 -6.51 -7.06 -17.75
C GLY A 85 -6.72 -5.66 -18.34
N PHE A 86 -5.72 -4.80 -18.25
CA PHE A 86 -5.70 -3.46 -18.86
C PHE A 86 -4.90 -3.41 -20.16
N ASP A 87 -5.19 -2.44 -21.02
CA ASP A 87 -4.36 -2.07 -22.17
C ASP A 87 -3.51 -0.80 -21.94
N ASN A 88 -2.71 -0.42 -22.94
CA ASN A 88 -1.96 0.85 -22.98
C ASN A 88 -1.04 1.07 -21.76
N ASP A 89 -0.41 0.00 -21.27
CA ASP A 89 0.47 -0.05 -20.10
C ASP A 89 -0.19 0.36 -18.77
N MET A 90 -1.53 0.43 -18.72
CA MET A 90 -2.23 0.71 -17.49
C MET A 90 -2.18 -0.49 -16.55
N SER A 91 -2.15 -0.22 -15.25
CA SER A 91 -2.33 -1.24 -14.21
C SER A 91 -2.92 -0.62 -12.95
N ILE A 92 -3.48 -1.46 -12.06
CA ILE A 92 -3.74 -1.02 -10.70
C ILE A 92 -2.42 -0.81 -9.96
N VAL A 93 -2.38 0.21 -9.10
CA VAL A 93 -1.20 0.58 -8.32
C VAL A 93 -1.34 0.12 -6.87
N ASN A 94 -2.56 -0.06 -6.39
CA ASN A 94 -2.83 -0.63 -5.07
C ASN A 94 -4.15 -1.41 -5.10
N VAL A 95 -4.45 -2.15 -4.03
CA VAL A 95 -5.64 -3.00 -3.97
C VAL A 95 -6.94 -2.17 -4.08
N PRO A 96 -7.97 -2.65 -4.81
CA PRO A 96 -9.30 -2.07 -4.78
C PRO A 96 -9.84 -1.98 -3.35
N ARG A 97 -10.56 -0.90 -3.02
CA ARG A 97 -11.20 -0.75 -1.70
C ARG A 97 -12.68 -0.45 -1.82
N LEU A 98 -13.49 -1.23 -1.12
CA LEU A 98 -14.95 -1.09 -1.09
C LEU A 98 -15.31 0.29 -0.52
N LYS A 99 -16.15 1.01 -1.25
CA LYS A 99 -16.65 2.34 -0.88
C LYS A 99 -17.73 2.20 0.18
N THR A 100 -17.64 3.04 1.22
CA THR A 100 -18.55 3.03 2.36
C THR A 100 -20.00 3.21 1.90
N GLY A 101 -20.90 2.36 2.41
CA GLY A 101 -22.32 2.40 2.09
C GLY A 101 -22.69 1.83 0.72
N THR A 102 -21.77 1.11 0.07
CA THR A 102 -22.03 0.34 -1.16
C THR A 102 -21.75 -1.14 -0.91
N GLU A 103 -22.35 -2.02 -1.72
CA GLU A 103 -22.12 -3.47 -1.62
C GLU A 103 -20.97 -3.93 -2.53
N SER A 104 -20.83 -3.33 -3.71
CA SER A 104 -19.90 -3.80 -4.75
C SER A 104 -19.23 -2.68 -5.56
N THR A 105 -19.18 -1.45 -5.04
CA THR A 105 -18.49 -0.31 -5.69
C THR A 105 -17.14 -0.04 -5.04
N TYR A 106 -16.07 -0.04 -5.84
CA TYR A 106 -14.70 0.03 -5.36
C TYR A 106 -13.98 1.27 -5.89
N ILE A 107 -13.17 1.89 -5.04
CA ILE A 107 -12.14 2.85 -5.45
C ILE A 107 -10.90 2.05 -5.87
N VAL A 108 -10.49 2.21 -7.13
CA VAL A 108 -9.40 1.47 -7.76
C VAL A 108 -8.28 2.43 -8.17
N PRO A 109 -7.15 2.46 -7.43
CA PRO A 109 -5.99 3.28 -7.78
C PRO A 109 -5.30 2.69 -9.02
N VAL A 110 -5.10 3.48 -10.07
CA VAL A 110 -4.48 3.05 -11.33
C VAL A 110 -3.28 3.90 -11.71
N THR A 111 -2.42 3.47 -12.62
CA THR A 111 -1.37 4.32 -13.21
C THR A 111 -1.96 5.59 -13.82
N ILE A 112 -1.14 6.65 -13.97
CA ILE A 112 -1.62 7.93 -14.51
C ILE A 112 -2.19 7.73 -15.91
N GLN A 113 -3.45 8.12 -16.08
CA GLN A 113 -4.18 8.06 -17.32
C GLN A 113 -3.61 9.09 -18.31
N LYS A 114 -3.44 8.69 -19.57
CA LYS A 114 -2.96 9.54 -20.66
C LYS A 114 -4.18 10.27 -21.27
N PRO A 115 -4.29 11.61 -21.16
CA PRO A 115 -5.42 12.35 -21.70
C PRO A 115 -5.68 12.04 -23.18
N GLY A 116 -6.95 11.78 -23.53
CA GLY A 116 -7.35 11.46 -24.90
C GLY A 116 -7.15 10.00 -25.32
N THR A 117 -6.67 9.13 -24.42
CA THR A 117 -6.65 7.68 -24.63
C THR A 117 -7.98 7.06 -24.20
N THR A 118 -8.51 6.12 -25.00
CA THR A 118 -9.56 5.20 -24.55
C THR A 118 -8.88 3.91 -24.09
N TYR A 119 -9.18 3.50 -22.86
CA TYR A 119 -8.64 2.30 -22.24
C TYR A 119 -9.68 1.19 -22.26
N THR A 120 -9.20 -0.05 -22.19
CA THR A 120 -10.02 -1.22 -21.88
C THR A 120 -9.58 -1.88 -20.57
N VAL A 121 -10.55 -2.40 -19.81
CA VAL A 121 -10.33 -3.18 -18.61
C VAL A 121 -11.20 -4.43 -18.64
N SER A 122 -10.64 -5.55 -18.22
CA SER A 122 -11.35 -6.79 -17.90
C SER A 122 -11.00 -7.22 -16.48
N TYR A 123 -11.88 -7.97 -15.85
CA TYR A 123 -11.64 -8.57 -14.55
C TYR A 123 -11.77 -10.10 -14.67
N LYS A 124 -10.74 -10.84 -14.24
CA LYS A 124 -10.62 -12.31 -14.29
C LYS A 124 -10.89 -12.96 -15.66
N GLY A 125 -10.73 -12.20 -16.76
CA GLY A 125 -10.93 -12.70 -18.13
C GLY A 125 -12.35 -12.52 -18.65
N GLU A 126 -13.23 -11.88 -17.88
CA GLU A 126 -14.57 -11.48 -18.30
C GLU A 126 -14.55 -10.42 -19.41
N GLU A 127 -15.74 -10.06 -19.90
CA GLU A 127 -15.91 -9.09 -20.98
C GLU A 127 -15.20 -7.76 -20.70
N LYS A 128 -14.49 -7.25 -21.71
CA LYS A 128 -13.78 -5.98 -21.63
C LYS A 128 -14.77 -4.81 -21.65
N GLN A 129 -14.60 -3.90 -20.70
CA GLN A 129 -15.27 -2.62 -20.66
C GLN A 129 -14.32 -1.51 -21.10
N SER A 130 -14.84 -0.51 -21.82
CA SER A 130 -14.07 0.62 -22.31
C SER A 130 -14.37 1.89 -21.50
N PHE A 131 -13.36 2.74 -21.30
CA PHE A 131 -13.54 4.06 -20.71
C PHE A 131 -12.57 5.08 -21.30
N GLU A 132 -12.97 6.34 -21.34
CA GLU A 132 -12.09 7.44 -21.75
C GLU A 132 -11.22 7.91 -20.58
N ALA A 133 -9.96 8.23 -20.86
CA ALA A 133 -9.06 8.83 -19.88
C ALA A 133 -9.64 10.12 -19.29
N SER A 134 -9.69 10.21 -17.97
CA SER A 134 -10.00 11.45 -17.28
C SER A 134 -8.88 12.48 -17.48
N LYS A 135 -9.29 13.74 -17.63
CA LYS A 135 -8.41 14.91 -17.62
C LYS A 135 -8.41 15.61 -16.26
N GLU A 136 -9.24 15.15 -15.34
CA GLU A 136 -9.45 15.78 -14.04
C GLU A 136 -8.24 15.55 -13.13
N LYS A 137 -7.66 16.65 -12.67
CA LYS A 137 -6.60 16.64 -11.65
C LYS A 137 -7.18 16.98 -10.29
N ILE A 138 -6.56 16.44 -9.25
CA ILE A 138 -6.96 16.73 -7.88
C ILE A 138 -6.48 18.12 -7.47
N ASN A 139 -7.37 18.91 -6.89
CA ASN A 139 -7.06 20.22 -6.35
C ASN A 139 -6.32 20.07 -5.02
N ILE A 140 -5.11 20.63 -4.97
CA ILE A 140 -4.27 20.64 -3.79
C ILE A 140 -4.04 22.10 -3.40
N ARG A 141 -4.21 22.43 -2.12
CA ARG A 141 -4.23 23.82 -1.67
C ARG A 141 -2.82 24.41 -1.64
N GLN A 142 -1.88 23.73 -0.99
CA GLN A 142 -0.58 24.32 -0.71
C GLN A 142 0.54 23.30 -0.57
N THR A 143 1.77 23.80 -0.57
CA THR A 143 2.99 23.05 -0.30
C THR A 143 3.74 23.64 0.88
N LYS A 144 4.50 22.80 1.59
CA LYS A 144 5.31 23.24 2.73
C LYS A 144 6.49 22.30 2.99
N GLN A 145 7.64 22.84 3.35
CA GLN A 145 8.75 22.04 3.87
C GLN A 145 8.41 21.41 5.23
N VAL A 146 8.90 20.18 5.46
CA VAL A 146 8.63 19.41 6.69
C VAL A 146 9.91 19.07 7.42
N THR A 147 10.91 18.56 6.69
CA THR A 147 12.27 18.30 7.19
C THR A 147 13.29 18.87 6.21
N ASN A 148 14.57 18.63 6.46
CA ASN A 148 15.64 18.96 5.51
C ASN A 148 15.53 18.25 4.16
N ASP A 149 14.76 17.17 4.03
CA ASP A 149 14.69 16.33 2.82
C ASP A 149 13.26 15.93 2.43
N THR A 150 12.26 16.45 3.13
CA THR A 150 10.85 16.09 2.93
C THR A 150 9.99 17.35 2.94
N PHE A 151 9.01 17.38 2.05
CA PHE A 151 7.96 18.40 2.01
C PHE A 151 6.58 17.75 1.96
N GLU A 152 5.53 18.55 2.14
CA GLU A 152 4.14 18.12 2.06
C GLU A 152 3.38 18.90 0.99
N ILE A 153 2.35 18.27 0.46
CA ILE A 153 1.30 18.94 -0.29
C ILE A 153 -0.02 18.65 0.42
N GLU A 154 -0.87 19.66 0.61
CA GLU A 154 -2.03 19.55 1.50
C GLU A 154 -3.35 19.72 0.76
N SER A 155 -4.33 18.88 1.11
CA SER A 155 -5.71 18.99 0.69
C SER A 155 -6.64 19.04 1.89
N PHE A 156 -7.85 19.56 1.68
CA PHE A 156 -8.78 19.83 2.77
C PHE A 156 -10.20 19.40 2.40
N LYS A 157 -10.91 18.83 3.38
CA LYS A 157 -12.31 18.43 3.21
C LYS A 157 -13.19 19.63 2.89
N GLU A 158 -12.92 20.81 3.46
CA GLU A 158 -13.68 22.02 3.14
C GLU A 158 -13.53 22.46 1.67
N ASP A 159 -12.43 22.10 0.98
CA ASP A 159 -12.22 22.35 -0.46
C ASP A 159 -12.92 21.33 -1.37
N GLY A 160 -13.65 20.36 -0.80
CA GLY A 160 -14.25 19.28 -1.59
C GLY A 160 -13.19 18.28 -2.06
N VAL A 161 -12.17 18.01 -1.23
CA VAL A 161 -11.15 16.99 -1.52
C VAL A 161 -11.04 16.05 -0.35
N THR A 162 -11.13 14.75 -0.61
CA THR A 162 -11.03 13.73 0.43
C THR A 162 -10.10 12.60 0.04
N ASP A 163 -9.36 12.12 1.03
CA ASP A 163 -8.63 10.87 0.98
C ASP A 163 -9.60 9.70 0.96
N TYR A 164 -9.35 8.73 0.06
CA TYR A 164 -10.17 7.52 -0.02
C TYR A 164 -10.27 6.77 1.32
N ALA A 165 -9.26 6.86 2.20
CA ALA A 165 -9.29 6.27 3.54
C ALA A 165 -10.48 6.73 4.38
N ASN A 166 -11.03 7.93 4.14
CA ASN A 166 -12.21 8.44 4.85
C ASN A 166 -13.53 7.88 4.31
N ILE A 167 -13.53 7.26 3.12
CA ILE A 167 -14.75 6.85 2.42
C ILE A 167 -14.73 5.37 2.03
N ILE A 168 -13.83 4.56 2.59
CA ILE A 168 -13.78 3.11 2.35
C ILE A 168 -14.12 2.32 3.61
N GLU A 169 -14.73 1.16 3.42
CA GLU A 169 -15.15 0.34 4.57
C GLU A 169 -13.97 -0.16 5.40
N ALA A 170 -12.89 -0.59 4.72
CA ALA A 170 -11.74 -1.20 5.40
C ALA A 170 -11.15 -0.37 6.54
N TYR A 171 -11.28 0.97 6.49
CA TYR A 171 -10.75 1.87 7.52
C TYR A 171 -11.84 2.60 8.31
N ARG A 172 -13.12 2.36 8.05
CA ARG A 172 -14.23 3.13 8.63
C ARG A 172 -14.16 3.20 10.16
N ALA A 173 -13.90 2.07 10.82
CA ALA A 173 -13.79 1.99 12.26
C ALA A 173 -12.61 2.81 12.81
N ASP A 174 -11.43 2.67 12.22
CA ASP A 174 -10.19 3.32 12.68
C ASP A 174 -10.19 4.84 12.42
N ARG A 175 -10.96 5.30 11.44
CA ARG A 175 -11.08 6.73 11.11
C ARG A 175 -12.02 7.49 12.05
N GLY A 176 -12.93 6.82 12.75
CA GLY A 176 -13.91 7.46 13.63
C GLY A 176 -14.69 8.58 12.90
N ASP A 177 -14.72 9.78 13.49
CA ASP A 177 -15.43 10.95 12.96
C ASP A 177 -14.91 11.47 11.61
N LEU A 178 -13.72 11.01 11.18
CA LEU A 178 -13.20 11.34 9.85
C LEU A 178 -13.86 10.48 8.76
N ALA A 179 -14.41 9.31 9.11
CA ALA A 179 -15.12 8.46 8.17
C ALA A 179 -16.46 9.07 7.79
N PHE A 180 -16.80 9.02 6.50
CA PHE A 180 -18.11 9.44 6.02
C PHE A 180 -18.46 8.70 4.73
N GLN A 181 -19.72 8.83 4.33
CA GLN A 181 -20.22 8.24 3.10
C GLN A 181 -20.37 9.33 2.04
N VAL A 182 -20.09 8.95 0.80
CA VAL A 182 -20.49 9.71 -0.40
C VAL A 182 -21.28 8.79 -1.32
N ASP A 183 -22.16 9.33 -2.14
CA ASP A 183 -22.89 8.59 -3.18
C ASP A 183 -21.98 8.23 -4.37
N ASN A 184 -22.51 7.56 -5.39
CA ASN A 184 -21.71 7.13 -6.55
C ASN A 184 -21.20 8.30 -7.41
N GLU A 185 -21.80 9.48 -7.27
CA GLU A 185 -21.31 10.72 -7.87
C GLU A 185 -20.24 11.40 -7.01
N ASN A 186 -19.85 10.81 -5.87
CA ASN A 186 -18.97 11.36 -4.85
C ASN A 186 -19.50 12.63 -4.17
N LYS A 187 -20.80 12.70 -3.91
CA LYS A 187 -21.44 13.74 -3.11
C LYS A 187 -21.78 13.25 -1.70
N ASP A 188 -21.63 14.10 -0.70
CA ASP A 188 -22.15 13.81 0.65
C ASP A 188 -23.67 14.04 0.74
N GLU A 189 -24.25 13.75 1.91
CA GLU A 189 -25.67 13.93 2.21
C GLU A 189 -26.19 15.37 2.01
N ASN A 190 -25.29 16.36 2.04
CA ASN A 190 -25.62 17.77 1.82
C ASN A 190 -25.43 18.17 0.34
N GLY A 191 -25.13 17.21 -0.55
CA GLY A 191 -24.89 17.42 -1.97
C GLY A 191 -23.51 17.99 -2.29
N LYS A 192 -22.57 18.05 -1.33
CA LYS A 192 -21.23 18.57 -1.60
C LYS A 192 -20.41 17.54 -2.35
N GLN A 193 -19.92 17.94 -3.52
CA GLN A 193 -19.03 17.13 -4.36
C GLN A 193 -17.63 17.01 -3.75
N TYR A 194 -17.05 15.81 -3.82
CA TYR A 194 -15.65 15.54 -3.46
C TYR A 194 -14.84 15.00 -4.63
N GLN A 195 -13.59 15.46 -4.74
CA GLN A 195 -12.53 14.79 -5.47
C GLN A 195 -11.87 13.76 -4.55
N VAL A 196 -11.69 12.53 -5.03
CA VAL A 196 -11.13 11.44 -4.23
C VAL A 196 -9.64 11.26 -4.54
N ILE A 197 -8.79 11.43 -3.52
CA ILE A 197 -7.38 11.03 -3.55
C ILE A 197 -7.32 9.55 -3.24
N SER A 198 -7.15 8.73 -4.27
CA SER A 198 -6.85 7.30 -4.10
C SER A 198 -5.41 7.10 -3.59
N SER A 199 -5.03 5.85 -3.33
CA SER A 199 -3.68 5.51 -2.85
C SER A 199 -2.57 6.18 -3.67
N LEU A 200 -1.71 6.94 -2.99
CA LEU A 200 -0.51 7.56 -3.56
C LEU A 200 0.70 6.63 -3.64
N ARG A 201 0.54 5.32 -3.41
CA ARG A 201 1.59 4.32 -3.65
C ARG A 201 2.24 4.57 -5.03
N ASP A 202 3.56 4.53 -5.06
CA ASP A 202 4.41 4.76 -6.23
C ASP A 202 4.22 6.13 -6.93
N ARG A 203 3.52 7.08 -6.31
CA ARG A 203 3.38 8.43 -6.87
C ARG A 203 4.63 9.23 -6.62
N VAL A 204 4.92 10.05 -7.61
CA VAL A 204 5.98 11.04 -7.56
C VAL A 204 5.42 12.42 -7.85
N VAL A 205 6.19 13.43 -7.49
CA VAL A 205 6.02 14.81 -7.91
C VAL A 205 7.35 15.35 -8.41
N THR A 206 7.30 16.39 -9.25
CA THR A 206 8.51 17.08 -9.72
C THR A 206 8.67 18.38 -8.95
N MET A 207 9.81 18.54 -8.30
CA MET A 207 10.23 19.78 -7.65
C MET A 207 11.23 20.49 -8.55
N THR A 208 11.03 21.78 -8.82
CA THR A 208 11.91 22.60 -9.67
C THR A 208 12.48 23.74 -8.84
N SER A 209 13.81 23.88 -8.77
CA SER A 209 14.44 25.02 -8.07
C SER A 209 14.34 26.32 -8.87
N ASP A 210 14.60 27.45 -8.21
CA ASP A 210 14.79 28.77 -8.83
C ASP A 210 15.85 28.80 -9.95
N LYS A 211 16.82 27.89 -9.92
CA LYS A 211 17.83 27.67 -10.97
C LYS A 211 17.37 26.75 -12.11
N GLY A 212 16.15 26.22 -12.03
CA GLY A 212 15.56 25.33 -13.04
C GLY A 212 15.94 23.85 -12.89
N GLU A 213 16.63 23.46 -11.81
CA GLU A 213 16.96 22.05 -11.55
C GLU A 213 15.69 21.26 -11.21
N LYS A 214 15.48 20.12 -11.87
CA LYS A 214 14.32 19.25 -11.62
C LYS A 214 14.72 18.05 -10.78
N ILE A 215 13.98 17.85 -9.70
CA ILE A 215 14.15 16.76 -8.74
C ILE A 215 12.84 15.97 -8.68
N THR A 216 12.93 14.65 -8.84
CA THR A 216 11.78 13.75 -8.63
C THR A 216 11.73 13.37 -7.15
N ALA A 217 10.63 13.72 -6.48
CA ALA A 217 10.40 13.35 -5.09
C ALA A 217 9.34 12.26 -4.99
N ASN A 218 9.61 11.25 -4.15
CA ASN A 218 8.78 10.07 -4.01
C ASN A 218 7.79 10.23 -2.85
N TYR A 219 6.56 9.78 -3.02
CA TYR A 219 5.60 9.71 -1.95
C TYR A 219 6.14 8.88 -0.77
N VAL A 220 5.99 9.40 0.44
CA VAL A 220 6.34 8.72 1.68
C VAL A 220 5.12 7.91 2.15
N PRO A 221 5.20 6.57 2.23
CA PRO A 221 4.08 5.73 2.59
C PRO A 221 3.42 6.12 3.93
N PHE A 222 2.10 5.90 4.02
CA PHE A 222 1.28 6.11 5.22
C PHE A 222 1.17 7.58 5.70
N THR A 223 1.59 8.53 4.88
CA THR A 223 1.50 9.97 5.21
C THR A 223 0.30 10.68 4.56
N GLN A 224 -0.50 9.98 3.75
CA GLN A 224 -1.55 10.59 2.94
C GLN A 224 -2.64 11.23 3.80
N ALA A 225 -3.17 10.44 4.74
CA ALA A 225 -4.20 10.84 5.68
C ALA A 225 -3.88 10.31 7.09
N ALA A 226 -2.90 10.92 7.76
CA ALA A 226 -2.49 10.57 9.12
C ALA A 226 -2.66 11.76 10.06
N ASP A 227 -2.67 11.52 11.38
CA ASP A 227 -2.77 12.55 12.43
C ASP A 227 -3.91 13.57 12.18
N GLY A 228 -5.04 13.13 11.60
CA GLY A 228 -6.20 13.97 11.28
C GLY A 228 -6.06 14.91 10.08
N ARG A 229 -4.96 14.83 9.32
CA ARG A 229 -4.64 15.72 8.18
C ARG A 229 -4.53 14.94 6.88
N GLN A 230 -4.89 15.57 5.77
CA GLN A 230 -4.65 15.04 4.41
C GLN A 230 -3.43 15.76 3.80
N ALA A 231 -2.26 15.37 4.28
CA ALA A 231 -0.99 16.06 3.97
C ALA A 231 0.08 15.04 3.54
N PRO A 232 -0.08 14.39 2.36
CA PRO A 232 0.92 13.48 1.84
C PRO A 232 2.30 14.14 1.78
N LYS A 233 3.30 13.36 2.20
CA LYS A 233 4.70 13.77 2.22
C LYS A 233 5.42 13.23 1.00
N PHE A 234 6.35 14.02 0.49
CA PHE A 234 7.22 13.66 -0.61
C PHE A 234 8.67 13.89 -0.20
N ARG A 235 9.51 12.89 -0.44
CA ARG A 235 10.91 12.89 -0.04
C ARG A 235 11.81 12.96 -1.25
N LEU A 236 12.86 13.76 -1.11
CA LEU A 236 13.94 13.86 -2.08
C LEU A 236 14.65 12.51 -2.25
N PRO A 237 15.39 12.30 -3.36
CA PRO A 237 16.24 11.12 -3.54
C PRO A 237 17.21 10.92 -2.37
N GLU A 238 17.63 9.67 -2.15
CA GLU A 238 18.51 9.31 -1.03
C GLU A 238 19.77 10.19 -0.97
N GLY A 239 20.01 10.78 0.21
CA GLY A 239 21.17 11.62 0.49
C GLY A 239 21.03 13.08 0.04
N GLN A 240 20.00 13.44 -0.71
CA GLN A 240 19.72 14.83 -1.06
C GLN A 240 18.98 15.56 0.06
N ILE A 241 19.29 16.85 0.21
CA ILE A 241 18.62 17.77 1.12
C ILE A 241 18.21 19.05 0.38
N LEU A 242 17.18 19.70 0.88
CA LEU A 242 16.77 21.04 0.47
C LEU A 242 17.86 22.04 0.83
N THR A 243 18.16 22.95 -0.10
CA THR A 243 19.15 24.01 0.12
C THR A 243 18.46 25.22 0.76
N PRO A 244 18.84 25.65 1.96
CA PRO A 244 18.23 26.81 2.61
C PRO A 244 18.32 28.08 1.73
N GLY A 245 17.24 28.84 1.67
CA GLY A 245 17.09 30.05 0.87
C GLY A 245 16.69 29.81 -0.59
N THR A 246 16.69 28.57 -1.08
CA THR A 246 16.22 28.25 -2.43
C THR A 246 14.70 28.17 -2.48
N GLU A 247 14.09 28.83 -3.48
CA GLU A 247 12.68 28.64 -3.79
C GLU A 247 12.50 27.39 -4.66
N TYR A 248 11.52 26.56 -4.29
CA TYR A 248 11.16 25.36 -5.03
C TYR A 248 9.69 25.43 -5.46
N THR A 249 9.43 25.06 -6.71
CA THR A 249 8.08 24.90 -7.29
C THR A 249 7.76 23.42 -7.48
N VAL A 250 6.64 22.96 -6.92
CA VAL A 250 6.17 21.58 -7.04
C VAL A 250 5.12 21.47 -8.15
N THR A 251 5.28 20.48 -9.02
CA THR A 251 4.34 20.14 -10.09
C THR A 251 4.04 18.64 -10.10
N SER A 252 2.89 18.27 -10.68
CA SER A 252 2.41 16.90 -10.73
C SER A 252 1.55 16.64 -11.96
N ASP A 253 1.59 15.39 -12.45
CA ASP A 253 0.73 14.92 -13.53
C ASP A 253 -0.68 14.59 -13.06
N TRP A 254 -0.92 14.40 -11.76
CA TRP A 254 -2.21 13.99 -11.20
C TRP A 254 -2.91 15.06 -10.35
N ALA A 255 -2.21 16.14 -10.00
CA ALA A 255 -2.70 17.22 -9.15
C ALA A 255 -2.45 18.62 -9.72
N THR A 256 -3.35 19.53 -9.41
CA THR A 256 -3.20 20.97 -9.60
C THR A 256 -3.00 21.60 -8.22
N ILE A 257 -1.82 22.19 -8.00
CA ILE A 257 -1.47 22.78 -6.71
C ILE A 257 -1.62 24.30 -6.77
N LYS A 258 -2.50 24.87 -5.95
CA LYS A 258 -2.83 26.31 -5.96
C LYS A 258 -1.66 27.17 -5.48
N SER A 259 -0.99 26.76 -4.40
CA SER A 259 0.25 27.39 -3.90
C SER A 259 1.41 26.40 -4.03
N PRO A 260 2.00 26.27 -5.24
CA PRO A 260 2.97 25.23 -5.56
C PRO A 260 4.38 25.54 -5.07
N THR A 261 4.64 26.74 -4.54
CA THR A 261 5.97 27.19 -4.17
C THR A 261 6.18 27.23 -2.66
N PHE A 262 7.42 26.95 -2.23
CA PHE A 262 7.91 27.24 -0.90
C PHE A 262 9.40 27.59 -0.96
N THR A 263 9.86 28.44 -0.04
CA THR A 263 11.29 28.71 0.17
C THR A 263 11.80 27.75 1.22
N ALA A 264 12.90 27.04 0.92
CA ALA A 264 13.48 26.12 1.88
C ALA A 264 14.14 26.88 3.04
N GLU A 265 13.82 26.47 4.25
CA GLU A 265 14.42 26.92 5.50
C GLU A 265 15.51 25.96 5.96
N GLU A 266 16.42 26.46 6.80
CA GLU A 266 17.36 25.61 7.50
C GLU A 266 16.63 24.80 8.58
N ILE A 267 16.49 23.49 8.33
CA ILE A 267 15.92 22.54 9.28
C ILE A 267 17.01 21.51 9.61
N ALA A 268 17.33 21.35 10.89
CA ALA A 268 18.26 20.30 11.31
C ALA A 268 17.65 18.90 11.06
N PRO A 269 18.47 17.88 10.74
CA PRO A 269 18.01 16.50 10.76
C PRO A 269 17.43 16.11 12.13
N LEU A 270 16.64 15.03 12.18
CA LEU A 270 16.17 14.48 13.46
C LEU A 270 17.36 14.07 14.34
N THR A 271 17.17 13.97 15.66
CA THR A 271 18.24 13.49 16.55
C THR A 271 17.83 12.16 17.18
N ILE A 272 18.56 11.09 16.89
CA ILE A 272 18.39 9.83 17.61
C ILE A 272 18.92 9.99 19.03
N LYS A 273 18.07 9.70 20.03
CA LYS A 273 18.41 9.76 21.46
C LYS A 273 18.79 8.41 22.04
N SER A 274 18.13 7.35 21.62
CA SER A 274 18.42 6.00 22.13
C SER A 274 17.99 4.92 21.15
N ALA A 275 18.54 3.73 21.34
CA ALA A 275 18.10 2.52 20.68
C ALA A 275 18.06 1.37 21.68
N GLU A 276 17.06 0.48 21.56
CA GLU A 276 16.90 -0.66 22.44
C GLU A 276 16.53 -1.91 21.63
N ALA A 277 17.26 -3.00 21.83
CA ALA A 277 16.94 -4.29 21.21
C ALA A 277 15.56 -4.80 21.69
N ILE A 278 14.76 -5.32 20.76
CA ILE A 278 13.49 -6.00 21.06
C ILE A 278 13.76 -7.51 21.04
N ASP A 279 14.28 -8.01 19.92
CA ASP A 279 14.64 -9.41 19.68
C ASP A 279 15.82 -9.49 18.70
N SER A 280 16.15 -10.70 18.22
CA SER A 280 17.27 -10.90 17.30
C SER A 280 17.07 -10.28 15.91
N LYS A 281 15.86 -9.81 15.58
CA LYS A 281 15.48 -9.28 14.26
C LYS A 281 14.99 -7.83 14.31
N SER A 282 14.77 -7.26 15.48
CA SER A 282 14.20 -5.93 15.61
C SER A 282 14.68 -5.17 16.84
N PHE A 283 14.62 -3.85 16.75
CA PHE A 283 14.95 -2.93 17.83
C PHE A 283 14.10 -1.66 17.66
N GLN A 284 13.98 -0.87 18.72
CA GLN A 284 13.35 0.43 18.66
C GLN A 284 14.39 1.54 18.65
N ILE A 285 14.10 2.60 17.88
CA ILE A 285 14.83 3.87 17.91
C ILE A 285 13.90 4.92 18.51
N THR A 286 14.41 5.71 19.45
CA THR A 286 13.73 6.90 19.97
C THR A 286 14.46 8.15 19.51
N VAL A 287 13.75 9.06 18.85
CA VAL A 287 14.26 10.40 18.52
C VAL A 287 13.90 11.42 19.62
N ASP A 288 14.49 12.60 19.55
CA ASP A 288 14.29 13.68 20.52
C ASP A 288 12.90 14.32 20.48
N LYS A 289 12.27 14.34 19.31
CA LYS A 289 10.92 14.85 19.11
C LYS A 289 10.16 13.99 18.11
N ASP A 290 8.89 13.72 18.42
CA ASP A 290 7.99 13.06 17.48
C ASP A 290 7.95 13.83 16.15
N PRO A 291 8.38 13.20 15.04
CA PRO A 291 8.43 13.89 13.75
C PRO A 291 7.04 14.07 13.13
N GLY A 292 5.98 13.44 13.65
CA GLY A 292 4.66 13.48 13.00
C GLY A 292 4.57 12.54 11.80
N MET A 293 3.34 12.25 11.36
CA MET A 293 3.00 11.78 10.00
C MET A 293 3.95 10.74 9.40
N GLU A 294 4.18 9.61 10.08
CA GLU A 294 4.95 8.44 9.57
C GLU A 294 6.29 8.78 8.88
N LEU A 295 6.98 9.84 9.31
CA LEU A 295 8.21 10.31 8.64
C LEU A 295 9.40 9.34 8.74
N PHE A 296 9.31 8.30 9.57
CA PHE A 296 10.25 7.19 9.56
C PHE A 296 10.07 6.22 8.39
N ALA A 297 8.94 6.24 7.67
CA ALA A 297 8.68 5.37 6.53
C ALA A 297 9.83 5.43 5.52
N GLY A 298 10.46 4.29 5.25
CA GLY A 298 11.59 4.17 4.32
C GLY A 298 12.96 4.55 4.92
N ARG A 299 13.03 5.04 6.15
CA ARG A 299 14.31 5.36 6.81
C ARG A 299 15.06 4.09 7.19
N LYS A 300 16.38 4.16 7.03
CA LYS A 300 17.31 3.07 7.33
C LYS A 300 18.41 3.53 8.26
N VAL A 301 18.95 2.56 9.00
CA VAL A 301 20.17 2.73 9.77
C VAL A 301 21.12 1.57 9.48
N GLN A 302 22.41 1.84 9.62
CA GLN A 302 23.43 0.82 9.70
C GLN A 302 23.81 0.61 11.17
N LEU A 303 23.88 -0.65 11.59
CA LEU A 303 24.35 -1.10 12.89
C LEU A 303 25.78 -1.60 12.74
N LYS A 304 26.73 -0.97 13.44
CA LYS A 304 28.15 -1.36 13.46
C LYS A 304 28.46 -2.07 14.77
N GLY A 305 28.66 -3.38 14.70
CA GLY A 305 28.96 -4.22 15.86
C GLY A 305 30.41 -4.13 16.29
N ASP A 306 30.67 -4.18 17.59
CA ASP A 306 32.02 -4.25 18.15
C ASP A 306 32.75 -5.58 17.80
N ASP A 307 32.01 -6.54 17.25
CA ASP A 307 32.48 -7.80 16.67
C ASP A 307 32.89 -7.68 15.19
N GLY A 308 32.84 -6.46 14.62
CA GLY A 308 33.15 -6.17 13.23
C GLY A 308 32.00 -6.37 12.24
N ARG A 309 30.79 -6.78 12.70
CA ARG A 309 29.64 -6.95 11.81
C ARG A 309 29.02 -5.62 11.42
N SER A 310 28.49 -5.57 10.19
CA SER A 310 27.65 -4.48 9.71
C SER A 310 26.30 -5.02 9.24
N ILE A 311 25.24 -4.49 9.86
CA ILE A 311 23.86 -4.93 9.65
C ILE A 311 23.03 -3.71 9.24
N GLU A 312 22.21 -3.86 8.21
CA GLU A 312 21.23 -2.84 7.84
C GLU A 312 19.89 -3.14 8.48
N ALA A 313 19.20 -2.09 8.88
CA ALA A 313 17.84 -2.17 9.38
C ALA A 313 16.99 -1.05 8.78
N GLN A 314 15.71 -1.33 8.59
CA GLN A 314 14.74 -0.38 8.05
C GLN A 314 13.58 -0.23 9.00
N TYR A 315 13.04 0.97 9.08
CA TYR A 315 11.83 1.24 9.82
C TYR A 315 10.69 0.33 9.37
N ARG A 316 10.04 -0.33 10.33
CA ARG A 316 8.80 -1.09 10.15
C ARG A 316 7.67 -0.09 9.97
N PHE A 317 7.03 -0.11 8.80
CA PHE A 317 5.92 0.80 8.50
C PHE A 317 4.84 0.76 9.58
N SER A 318 4.29 1.94 9.90
CA SER A 318 3.20 2.10 10.87
C SER A 318 3.54 1.67 12.30
N SER A 319 4.83 1.56 12.64
CA SER A 319 5.28 1.25 14.01
C SER A 319 5.54 2.49 14.88
N ARG A 320 5.32 3.70 14.36
CA ARG A 320 5.53 4.96 15.07
C ARG A 320 4.63 5.02 16.29
N LYS A 321 5.23 5.28 17.45
CA LYS A 321 4.55 5.61 18.69
C LYS A 321 5.15 6.87 19.28
N GLY A 322 4.62 8.02 18.84
CA GLY A 322 5.23 9.32 19.13
C GLY A 322 6.66 9.38 18.58
N PRO A 323 7.69 9.65 19.41
CA PRO A 323 9.08 9.71 18.99
C PRO A 323 9.75 8.33 18.77
N VAL A 324 9.04 7.23 18.99
CA VAL A 324 9.58 5.87 18.91
C VAL A 324 9.19 5.21 17.59
N GLY A 325 10.11 4.50 16.95
CA GLY A 325 9.83 3.65 15.78
C GLY A 325 10.57 2.31 15.87
N ILE A 326 9.96 1.23 15.38
CA ILE A 326 10.58 -0.09 15.32
C ILE A 326 11.35 -0.22 14.00
N PHE A 327 12.54 -0.78 14.06
CA PHE A 327 13.40 -1.06 12.91
C PHE A 327 13.65 -2.56 12.83
N ASP A 328 13.39 -3.11 11.64
CA ASP A 328 13.60 -4.51 11.28
C ASP A 328 14.95 -4.70 10.61
N VAL A 329 15.69 -5.70 11.07
CA VAL A 329 16.94 -6.14 10.44
C VAL A 329 16.65 -6.73 9.06
N LEU A 330 17.41 -6.30 8.06
CA LEU A 330 17.23 -6.70 6.67
C LEU A 330 18.08 -7.92 6.29
N ASN A 331 17.78 -8.47 5.11
CA ASN A 331 18.56 -9.52 4.44
C ASN A 331 18.73 -10.80 5.26
N ASP A 332 17.70 -11.19 6.01
CA ASP A 332 17.67 -12.37 6.89
C ASP A 332 18.81 -12.44 7.92
N LYS A 333 19.46 -11.29 8.20
CA LYS A 333 20.48 -11.18 9.24
C LYS A 333 19.84 -11.16 10.63
N THR A 334 20.67 -11.37 11.65
CA THR A 334 20.25 -11.27 13.05
C THR A 334 21.27 -10.52 13.90
N LEU A 335 20.77 -9.84 14.93
CA LEU A 335 21.57 -9.27 16.01
C LEU A 335 22.14 -10.40 16.86
N GLN A 336 23.46 -10.40 17.08
CA GLN A 336 24.11 -11.43 17.89
C GLN A 336 24.01 -11.07 19.37
N SER A 337 23.39 -11.92 20.18
CA SER A 337 23.19 -11.69 21.61
C SER A 337 24.49 -11.30 22.32
N GLY A 338 24.43 -10.25 23.14
CA GLY A 338 25.57 -9.69 23.88
C GLY A 338 26.49 -8.76 23.07
N VAL A 339 26.33 -8.67 21.74
CA VAL A 339 27.10 -7.73 20.92
C VAL A 339 26.53 -6.32 21.06
N LYS A 340 27.41 -5.34 21.26
CA LYS A 340 27.09 -3.92 21.20
C LYS A 340 27.14 -3.43 19.75
N TYR A 341 26.07 -2.78 19.31
CA TYR A 341 25.95 -2.18 18.00
C TYR A 341 25.81 -0.66 18.12
N THR A 342 26.68 0.08 17.42
CA THR A 342 26.54 1.53 17.23
C THR A 342 25.55 1.82 16.11
N VAL A 343 24.58 2.70 16.37
CA VAL A 343 23.53 3.08 15.41
C VAL A 343 24.01 4.23 14.55
N VAL A 344 24.03 4.04 13.23
CA VAL A 344 24.43 5.04 12.24
C VAL A 344 23.26 5.32 11.29
N PRO A 345 22.60 6.48 11.37
CA PRO A 345 21.60 6.88 10.39
C PRO A 345 22.16 6.87 8.97
N MET A 346 21.43 6.29 8.02
CA MET A 346 21.79 6.36 6.60
C MET A 346 21.24 7.65 6.00
N ASN A 347 21.85 8.19 4.94
CA ASN A 347 21.28 9.29 4.15
C ASN A 347 20.93 10.57 4.93
N ASN A 348 21.62 10.85 6.05
CA ASN A 348 21.52 12.11 6.80
C ASN A 348 20.11 12.53 7.27
N TRP A 349 19.19 11.57 7.41
CA TRP A 349 17.84 11.86 7.92
C TRP A 349 17.82 12.16 9.42
N ALA A 350 18.84 11.68 10.13
CA ALA A 350 19.07 11.98 11.52
C ALA A 350 20.56 12.08 11.84
N THR A 351 20.85 12.68 12.99
CA THR A 351 22.13 12.58 13.69
C THR A 351 22.00 11.55 14.81
N ALA A 352 23.11 10.92 15.17
CA ALA A 352 23.20 10.02 16.32
C ALA A 352 24.55 10.22 17.00
N ASP A 353 24.53 10.70 18.24
CA ASP A 353 25.74 10.93 19.02
C ASP A 353 25.98 9.74 19.97
N HIS A 354 26.91 8.85 19.59
CA HIS A 354 27.29 7.66 20.36
C HIS A 354 26.13 6.74 20.78
N VAL A 355 25.01 6.75 20.04
CA VAL A 355 23.86 5.89 20.31
C VAL A 355 24.22 4.44 19.98
N SER A 356 23.99 3.55 20.94
CA SER A 356 24.23 2.12 20.78
C SER A 356 23.15 1.29 21.46
N LEU A 357 23.02 0.05 21.02
CA LEU A 357 22.16 -0.97 21.63
C LEU A 357 22.99 -2.23 21.90
N ILE A 358 22.64 -2.97 22.96
CA ILE A 358 23.16 -4.31 23.21
C ILE A 358 22.07 -5.30 22.79
N ALA A 359 22.42 -6.22 21.89
CA ALA A 359 21.49 -7.23 21.41
C ALA A 359 21.11 -8.21 22.53
N LYS A 360 19.81 -8.56 22.59
CA LYS A 360 19.24 -9.50 23.57
C LYS A 360 19.52 -10.95 23.16
#